data_AF-A0A314ZCV4-F1
#
_entry.id   AF-A0A314ZCV4-F1
#
_cell.length_a   1.000
_cell.length_b   1.000
_cell.length_c   1.000
_cell.angle_alpha   90.00
_cell.angle_beta   90.00
_cell.angle_gamma   90.00
#
_symmetry.space_group_name_H-M   'P 1'
#
loop_
_entity.id
_entity.type
_entity.pdbx_description
1 polymer ?
#
loop_
_entity_poly.entity_id
_entity_poly.type
_entity_poly.pdbx_seq_one_letter_code
_entity_poly.pdbx_strand_id
1 'polypeptide(L)'
;MVQQKIVMRVQMNCEKHRTNALKIAAVAKGVSKVSIEAEKEQMEVIGDGVDSTRLTMSLRKKLGFAAILSVEPVKANAEEKKPTDPPKISSYIHYPRPHYHVVHDDYDHQNNCAIM
;
A
#
# COMPACT_ATOMS: atom_id res chain seq x y z
N MET A 1 6.37 16.52 -18.78
CA MET A 1 6.07 16.10 -17.40
C MET A 1 5.04 14.97 -17.51
N VAL A 2 5.34 13.80 -16.94
CA VAL A 2 4.47 12.62 -17.06
C VAL A 2 3.86 12.39 -15.69
N GLN A 3 2.64 12.88 -15.50
CA GLN A 3 1.93 12.61 -14.27
C GLN A 3 1.56 11.13 -14.20
N GLN A 4 1.57 10.57 -13.00
CA GLN A 4 1.14 9.22 -12.70
C GLN A 4 0.04 9.27 -11.65
N LYS A 5 -0.99 8.45 -11.83
CA LYS A 5 -1.99 8.13 -10.82
C LYS A 5 -1.64 6.77 -10.25
N ILE A 6 -1.39 6.73 -8.95
CA ILE A 6 -1.07 5.52 -8.19
C ILE A 6 -2.24 5.25 -7.26
N VAL A 7 -2.83 4.07 -7.35
CA VAL A 7 -3.87 3.60 -6.43
C VAL A 7 -3.27 2.52 -5.55
N MET A 8 -3.42 2.67 -4.24
CA MET A 8 -2.89 1.74 -3.25
C MET A 8 -3.94 1.41 -2.20
N ARG A 9 -3.98 0.14 -1.80
CA ARG A 9 -4.73 -0.32 -0.64
C ARG A 9 -3.91 -0.07 0.61
N VAL A 10 -4.50 0.51 1.64
CA VAL A 10 -3.85 0.82 2.93
C VAL A 10 -4.82 0.52 4.07
N GLN A 11 -4.37 -0.20 5.09
CA GLN A 11 -5.21 -0.49 6.25
C GLN A 11 -5.46 0.77 7.09
N MET A 12 -6.69 1.27 7.11
CA MET A 12 -7.06 2.58 7.68
C MET A 12 -8.24 2.48 8.65
N ASN A 13 -8.13 1.59 9.62
CA ASN A 13 -9.21 1.23 10.57
C ASN A 13 -9.65 2.38 11.50
N CYS A 14 -8.85 3.43 11.66
CA CYS A 14 -9.14 4.54 12.56
C CYS A 14 -8.68 5.88 11.97
N GLU A 15 -9.19 6.98 12.52
CA GLU A 15 -8.85 8.34 12.08
C GLU A 15 -7.34 8.61 12.15
N LYS A 16 -6.67 8.17 13.22
CA LYS A 16 -5.22 8.28 13.36
C LYS A 16 -4.45 7.64 12.19
N HIS A 17 -4.88 6.48 11.72
CA HIS A 17 -4.26 5.83 10.56
C HIS A 17 -4.50 6.61 9.28
N ARG A 18 -5.69 7.18 9.08
CA ARG A 18 -6.01 8.03 7.92
C ARG A 18 -5.16 9.30 7.89
N THR A 19 -5.05 10.00 9.02
CA THR A 19 -4.20 11.19 9.14
C THR A 19 -2.73 10.87 8.89
N ASN A 20 -2.24 9.75 9.40
CA ASN A 20 -0.85 9.32 9.17
C ASN A 20 -0.61 8.93 7.72
N ALA A 21 -1.54 8.20 7.07
CA ALA A 21 -1.46 7.87 5.66
C ALA A 21 -1.34 9.15 4.81
N LEU A 22 -2.24 10.11 5.05
CA LEU A 22 -2.25 11.39 4.35
C LEU A 22 -0.93 12.15 4.54
N LYS A 23 -0.41 12.23 5.77
CA LYS A 23 0.88 12.87 6.06
C LYS A 23 2.04 12.21 5.32
N ILE A 24 2.10 10.88 5.31
CA ILE A 24 3.17 10.14 4.64
C ILE A 24 3.18 10.42 3.13
N ALA A 25 2.03 10.40 2.47
CA ALA A 25 1.98 10.68 1.05
C ALA A 25 2.16 12.15 0.69
N ALA A 26 1.64 13.08 1.51
CA ALA A 26 1.81 14.51 1.25
C ALA A 26 3.29 14.94 1.30
N VAL A 27 4.11 14.28 2.12
CA VAL A 27 5.56 14.55 2.24
C VAL A 27 6.37 13.83 1.16
N ALA A 28 5.79 12.85 0.46
CA ALA A 28 6.52 12.09 -0.55
C ALA A 28 6.88 12.96 -1.75
N LYS A 29 8.13 12.82 -2.22
CA LYS A 29 8.65 13.59 -3.35
C LYS A 29 7.86 13.30 -4.62
N GLY A 30 7.54 14.36 -5.36
CA GLY A 30 6.83 14.27 -6.65
C GLY A 30 5.32 14.23 -6.52
N VAL A 31 4.77 14.14 -5.31
CA VAL A 31 3.32 14.12 -5.08
C VAL A 31 2.72 15.51 -5.29
N SER A 32 1.62 15.57 -6.04
CA SER A 32 0.85 16.78 -6.31
C SER A 32 -0.54 16.73 -5.68
N LYS A 33 -1.20 15.58 -5.70
CA LYS A 33 -2.52 15.37 -5.06
C LYS A 33 -2.57 14.03 -4.35
N VAL A 34 -3.33 13.99 -3.27
CA VAL A 34 -3.61 12.79 -2.49
C VAL A 34 -5.08 12.76 -2.14
N SER A 35 -5.72 11.62 -2.32
CA SER A 35 -7.10 11.35 -1.91
C SER A 35 -7.18 10.04 -1.14
N ILE A 36 -8.09 9.95 -0.17
CA ILE A 36 -8.33 8.75 0.63
C ILE A 36 -9.80 8.36 0.47
N GLU A 37 -10.02 7.14 0.01
CA GLU A 37 -11.33 6.48 -0.06
C GLU A 37 -11.43 5.51 1.13
N ALA A 38 -12.03 5.98 2.23
CA ALA A 38 -12.06 5.22 3.49
C ALA A 38 -12.91 3.94 3.39
N GLU A 39 -13.96 3.93 2.57
CA GLU A 39 -14.86 2.79 2.41
C GLU A 39 -14.16 1.60 1.73
N LYS A 40 -13.25 1.88 0.78
CA LYS A 40 -12.51 0.85 0.03
C LYS A 40 -11.11 0.58 0.61
N GLU A 41 -10.75 1.25 1.71
CA GLU A 41 -9.38 1.26 2.26
C GLU A 41 -8.33 1.63 1.19
N GLN A 42 -8.66 2.57 0.32
CA GLN A 42 -7.83 2.96 -0.82
C GLN A 42 -7.32 4.38 -0.68
N MET A 43 -6.16 4.60 -1.26
CA MET A 43 -5.49 5.88 -1.33
C MET A 43 -5.02 6.11 -2.76
N GLU A 44 -5.41 7.25 -3.32
CA GLU A 44 -5.01 7.69 -4.65
C GLU A 44 -3.96 8.78 -4.51
N VAL A 45 -2.87 8.65 -5.26
CA VAL A 45 -1.77 9.61 -5.29
C VAL A 45 -1.49 10.00 -6.73
N ILE A 46 -1.50 11.30 -7.00
CA ILE A 46 -1.18 11.86 -8.33
C ILE A 46 0.09 12.68 -8.20
N GLY A 47 1.06 12.46 -9.09
CA GLY A 47 2.33 13.18 -9.06
C GLY A 47 3.25 12.88 -10.23
N ASP A 48 4.35 13.63 -10.33
CA ASP A 48 5.42 13.44 -11.34
C ASP A 48 6.68 12.94 -10.62
N GLY A 49 7.21 11.80 -11.06
CA GLY A 49 8.39 11.17 -10.42
C GLY A 49 8.13 10.60 -9.01
N VAL A 50 6.91 10.13 -8.73
CA VAL A 50 6.57 9.48 -7.45
C VAL A 50 7.13 8.07 -7.42
N ASP A 51 7.96 7.77 -6.42
CA ASP A 51 8.44 6.40 -6.17
C ASP A 51 7.36 5.61 -5.40
N SER A 52 6.56 4.85 -6.16
CA SER A 52 5.47 4.03 -5.61
C SER A 52 5.95 2.97 -4.61
N THR A 53 7.16 2.44 -4.79
CA THR A 53 7.74 1.41 -3.91
C THR A 53 8.14 2.00 -2.57
N ARG A 54 8.86 3.13 -2.55
CA ARG A 54 9.25 3.84 -1.32
C ARG A 54 8.04 4.36 -0.56
N LEU A 55 7.04 4.88 -1.28
CA LEU A 55 5.78 5.32 -0.69
C LEU A 55 5.07 4.15 0.01
N THR A 56 4.93 3.01 -0.67
CA THR A 56 4.30 1.81 -0.10
C THR A 56 5.08 1.25 1.08
N MET A 57 6.41 1.23 1.03
CA MET A 57 7.25 0.81 2.15
C MET A 57 7.06 1.72 3.37
N SER A 58 6.98 3.04 3.16
CA SER A 58 6.77 4.01 4.25
C SER A 58 5.42 3.81 4.93
N LEU A 59 4.39 3.51 4.14
CA LEU A 59 3.06 3.19 4.66
C LEU A 59 3.06 1.88 5.45
N ARG A 60 3.69 0.82 4.91
CA ARG A 60 3.83 -0.47 5.63
C ARG A 60 4.51 -0.30 6.98
N LYS A 61 5.58 0.50 7.04
CA LYS A 61 6.34 0.75 8.27
C LYS A 61 5.52 1.43 9.37
N LYS A 62 4.55 2.27 9.01
CA LYS A 62 3.80 3.09 9.98
C LYS A 62 2.38 2.59 10.25
N LEU A 63 1.77 1.91 9.29
CA LEU A 63 0.36 1.51 9.30
C LEU A 63 0.17 -0.02 9.19
N GLY A 64 1.24 -0.78 8.96
CA GLY A 64 1.20 -2.23 8.82
C GLY A 64 1.04 -2.66 7.37
N PHE A 65 -0.20 -2.81 6.89
CA PHE A 65 -0.46 -3.32 5.54
C PHE A 65 -0.68 -2.20 4.51
N ALA A 66 0.05 -2.28 3.40
CA ALA A 66 -0.21 -1.49 2.19
C ALA A 66 0.18 -2.26 0.93
N ALA A 67 -0.57 -2.11 -0.16
CA ALA A 67 -0.30 -2.75 -1.44
C ALA A 67 -0.63 -1.83 -2.61
N ILE A 68 0.19 -1.84 -3.65
CA ILE A 68 -0.08 -1.10 -4.89
C ILE A 68 -1.13 -1.90 -5.67
N LEU A 69 -2.17 -1.21 -6.13
CA LEU A 69 -3.25 -1.80 -6.94
C LEU A 69 -3.10 -1.44 -8.42
N SER A 70 -2.87 -0.16 -8.72
CA SER A 70 -2.67 0.31 -10.09
C SER A 70 -1.69 1.48 -10.15
N VAL A 71 -0.97 1.58 -11.27
CA VAL A 71 -0.11 2.72 -11.61
C VAL A 71 -0.38 3.07 -13.07
N GLU A 72 -0.99 4.22 -13.30
CA GLU A 72 -1.41 4.66 -14.62
C GLU A 72 -0.80 6.02 -14.97
N PRO A 73 -0.23 6.20 -16.16
CA PRO A 73 0.22 7.52 -16.61
C PRO A 73 -1.00 8.39 -16.92
N VAL A 74 -1.08 9.55 -16.27
CA VAL A 74 -2.07 10.59 -16.56
C VAL A 74 -1.53 11.42 -17.73
N LYS A 75 -2.09 11.20 -18.92
CA LYS A 75 -1.83 12.07 -20.06
C LYS A 75 -2.52 13.40 -19.82
N ALA A 76 -1.75 14.48 -19.74
CA ALA A 76 -2.29 15.84 -19.77
C ALA A 76 -2.78 16.13 -21.19
N ASN A 77 -3.99 15.69 -21.51
CA ASN A 77 -4.77 16.21 -22.62
C ASN A 77 -6.23 16.28 -22.20
N ALA A 78 -6.86 17.39 -22.54
CA ALA A 78 -8.23 17.73 -22.21
C ALA A 78 -9.24 16.70 -22.78
N GLU A 79 -10.44 16.71 -22.19
CA GLU A 79 -11.69 16.03 -22.63
C GLU A 79 -11.85 14.51 -22.43
N GLU A 80 -12.59 14.18 -21.36
CA GLU A 80 -13.78 13.33 -21.34
C GLU A 80 -13.95 12.29 -22.46
N LYS A 81 -13.64 11.00 -22.21
CA LYS A 81 -14.38 9.84 -22.77
C LYS A 81 -14.43 8.64 -21.79
N LYS A 82 -15.61 8.02 -21.83
CA LYS A 82 -16.24 6.90 -21.09
C LYS A 82 -15.42 5.60 -20.88
N PRO A 83 -15.88 4.74 -19.93
CA PRO A 83 -15.13 3.58 -19.42
C PRO A 83 -14.92 2.53 -20.51
N THR A 84 -13.70 2.04 -20.63
CA THR A 84 -13.34 0.93 -21.52
C THR A 84 -12.94 -0.25 -20.65
N ASP A 85 -13.59 -1.39 -20.90
CA ASP A 85 -13.54 -2.63 -20.13
C ASP A 85 -12.12 -3.14 -19.81
N PRO A 86 -11.90 -3.76 -18.63
CA PRO A 86 -10.60 -4.32 -18.28
C PRO A 86 -10.30 -5.58 -19.12
N PRO A 87 -9.12 -5.69 -19.76
CA PRO A 87 -8.71 -6.94 -20.40
C PRO A 87 -8.44 -8.00 -19.32
N LYS A 88 -9.21 -9.11 -19.39
CA LYS A 88 -8.95 -10.35 -18.63
C LYS A 88 -7.59 -10.91 -19.05
N ILE A 89 -6.55 -10.67 -18.26
CA ILE A 89 -5.28 -11.38 -18.39
C ILE A 89 -5.22 -12.45 -17.31
N SER A 90 -5.56 -13.67 -17.74
CA SER A 90 -5.29 -14.91 -17.03
C SER A 90 -3.80 -15.23 -17.14
N SER A 91 -3.07 -15.13 -16.05
CA SER A 91 -1.85 -15.93 -15.86
C SER A 91 -1.67 -16.20 -14.37
N TYR A 92 -1.96 -17.44 -13.97
CA TYR A 92 -1.64 -17.96 -12.65
C TYR A 92 -0.11 -17.97 -12.52
N ILE A 93 0.45 -16.91 -11.92
CA ILE A 93 1.85 -16.93 -11.49
C ILE A 93 1.91 -17.82 -10.24
N HIS A 94 2.39 -19.05 -10.44
CA HIS A 94 2.74 -19.96 -9.35
C HIS A 94 3.97 -19.40 -8.64
N TYR A 95 3.76 -18.68 -7.53
CA TYR A 95 4.87 -18.25 -6.68
C TYR A 95 5.39 -19.47 -5.89
N PRO A 96 6.71 -19.79 -5.97
CA PRO A 96 7.29 -20.79 -5.09
C PRO A 96 7.14 -20.34 -3.64
N ARG A 97 6.59 -21.21 -2.80
CA ARG A 97 6.46 -20.97 -1.35
C ARG A 97 7.83 -20.65 -0.75
N PRO A 98 8.01 -19.53 -0.03
CA PRO A 98 9.18 -19.36 0.82
C PRO A 98 9.12 -20.41 1.92
N HIS A 99 10.14 -21.26 2.00
CA HIS A 99 10.39 -22.08 3.18
C HIS A 99 10.77 -21.13 4.32
N TYR A 100 9.82 -20.83 5.20
CA TYR A 100 10.14 -20.21 6.48
C TYR A 100 10.87 -21.28 7.31
N HIS A 101 12.13 -21.04 7.65
CA HIS A 101 12.74 -21.75 8.76
C HIS A 101 12.01 -21.28 10.02
N VAL A 102 11.18 -22.16 10.59
CA VAL A 102 10.67 -21.99 11.94
C VAL A 102 11.87 -22.16 12.86
N VAL A 103 12.49 -21.04 13.24
CA VAL A 103 13.37 -21.02 14.39
C VAL A 103 12.45 -21.20 15.58
N HIS A 104 12.45 -22.38 16.18
CA HIS A 104 11.94 -22.54 17.52
C HIS A 104 12.90 -21.76 18.43
N ASP A 105 12.48 -20.58 18.87
CA ASP A 105 13.04 -20.02 20.10
C ASP A 105 12.70 -21.02 21.19
N ASP A 106 13.73 -21.72 21.67
CA ASP A 106 13.70 -22.50 22.90
C ASP A 106 13.51 -21.49 24.05
N TYR A 107 12.27 -21.01 24.20
CA TYR A 107 11.85 -20.34 25.41
C TYR A 107 11.95 -21.40 26.50
N ASP A 108 13.03 -21.34 27.26
CA ASP A 108 13.23 -22.02 28.53
C ASP A 108 12.01 -21.71 29.40
N HIS A 109 11.00 -22.58 29.30
CA HIS A 109 9.82 -22.56 30.12
C HIS A 109 10.24 -23.23 31.43
N GLN A 110 11.03 -22.52 32.23
CA GLN A 110 11.22 -22.83 33.63
C GLN A 110 9.88 -22.60 34.34
N ASN A 111 9.06 -23.64 34.21
CA ASN A 111 7.90 -23.95 35.00
C ASN A 111 8.32 -24.02 36.47
N ASN A 112 8.24 -22.91 37.18
CA ASN A 112 8.11 -22.94 38.64
C ASN A 112 6.82 -22.19 39.01
N CYS A 113 5.69 -22.82 38.70
CA CYS A 113 4.49 -22.68 39.52
C CYS A 113 4.84 -23.16 40.94
N ALA A 114 5.08 -22.23 41.86
CA ALA A 114 4.88 -22.45 43.28
C ALA A 114 3.81 -21.46 43.75
N ILE A 115 2.66 -22.00 44.14
CA ILE A 115 1.63 -21.31 44.89
C ILE A 115 2.20 -21.00 46.28
N MET A 116 2.23 -19.73 46.68
CA MET A 116 2.04 -19.28 48.06
C MET A 116 1.38 -17.90 48.04
#